data_AF-A0A812PDY0-F1
#
_entry.id   AF-A0A812PDY0-F1
#
_cell.length_a   1.000
_cell.length_b   1.000
_cell.length_c   1.000
_cell.angle_alpha   90.00
_cell.angle_beta   90.00
_cell.angle_gamma   90.00
#
_symmetry.space_group_name_H-M   'P 1'
#
loop_
_entity.id
_entity.type
_entity.pdbx_description
1 polymer ?
#
loop_
_entity_poly.entity_id
_entity_poly.type
_entity_poly.pdbx_seq_one_letter_code
_entity_poly.pdbx_strand_id
1 'polypeptide(L)'
;MHASATILKRLAHANLGPPDRLRQVLLRVQVSAASIDEGKTAPEVIYDGNTVSHLKAPGGVAMDNYFVYWLNKAGAPKAGTLIRGLQYATAETIQNASAGVKLLAGNAPKCYGVCLAGGNIFYTDEASRLYGINRASTSRHVVRTISSSLQAPRGCVSDGAGTVYVADKSQNAVFRFPSNMDDLMPRAMVKAADLQGAFGLAIHDVGYQAPGILR
;
A
#
# COMPACT_ATOMS: atom_id res chain seq x y z
N MET A 1 -23.25 13.96 10.20
CA MET A 1 -22.35 12.82 9.94
C MET A 1 -20.97 13.20 10.43
N HIS A 2 -20.43 12.54 11.46
CA HIS A 2 -19.03 12.75 11.83
C HIS A 2 -18.16 11.87 10.94
N ALA A 3 -17.23 12.47 10.20
CA ALA A 3 -16.24 11.73 9.43
C ALA A 3 -15.33 10.94 10.38
N SER A 4 -15.10 9.67 10.06
CA SER A 4 -14.13 8.81 10.74
C SER A 4 -13.08 8.36 9.73
N ALA A 5 -11.82 8.34 10.12
CA ALA A 5 -10.68 7.96 9.30
C ALA A 5 -9.83 6.92 10.04
N THR A 6 -9.11 6.08 9.30
CA THR A 6 -8.15 5.13 9.87
C THR A 6 -6.74 5.49 9.42
N ILE A 7 -5.83 5.68 10.36
CA ILE A 7 -4.39 5.88 10.08
C ILE A 7 -3.70 4.52 10.18
N LEU A 8 -2.95 4.13 9.15
CA LEU A 8 -2.12 2.94 9.16
C LEU A 8 -0.64 3.28 9.35
N LYS A 9 0.03 2.51 10.20
CA LYS A 9 1.49 2.57 10.36
C LYS A 9 2.08 1.18 10.28
N ARG A 10 3.20 1.06 9.58
CA ARG A 10 4.01 -0.16 9.54
C ARG A 10 5.29 0.05 10.34
N LEU A 11 5.74 -0.97 11.03
CA LEU A 11 7.02 -0.96 11.72
C LEU A 11 7.79 -2.24 11.37
N ALA A 12 9.00 -2.07 10.84
CA ALA A 12 9.93 -3.19 10.66
C ALA A 12 10.60 -3.60 11.99
N HIS A 13 10.63 -2.68 12.95
CA HIS A 13 11.14 -2.89 14.29
C HIS A 13 10.29 -2.06 15.27
N ALA A 14 9.37 -2.69 15.99
CA ALA A 14 8.60 -2.09 17.07
C ALA A 14 9.14 -2.59 18.42
N ASN A 15 9.34 -1.66 19.35
CA ASN A 15 9.61 -1.96 20.75
C ASN A 15 8.32 -1.68 21.53
N LEU A 16 7.59 -2.74 21.89
CA LEU A 16 6.25 -2.65 22.49
C LEU A 16 6.27 -2.89 24.02
N GLY A 17 7.45 -2.84 24.64
CA GLY A 17 7.64 -3.10 26.07
C GLY A 17 7.94 -4.57 26.37
N PRO A 18 8.45 -4.88 27.57
CA PRO A 18 8.82 -6.25 27.93
C PRO A 18 7.59 -7.18 28.02
N PRO A 19 7.67 -8.45 27.57
CA PRO A 19 8.88 -9.21 27.21
C PRO A 19 9.29 -9.13 25.73
N ASP A 20 8.86 -8.12 24.97
CA ASP A 20 8.86 -8.19 23.52
C ASP A 20 10.22 -7.87 22.87
N ARG A 21 10.77 -8.86 22.15
CA ARG A 21 11.83 -8.63 21.13
C ARG A 21 11.27 -7.78 20.00
N LEU A 22 12.12 -7.05 19.27
CA LEU A 22 11.73 -6.23 18.11
C LEU A 22 10.73 -6.97 17.20
N ARG A 23 9.48 -6.48 17.15
CA ARG A 23 8.39 -7.11 16.37
C ARG A 23 8.12 -6.34 15.08
N GLN A 24 7.69 -7.06 14.06
CA GLN A 24 7.20 -6.47 12.81
C GLN A 24 5.69 -6.36 12.90
N VAL A 25 5.14 -5.16 12.79
CA VAL A 25 3.72 -4.93 13.04
C VAL A 25 3.08 -4.01 12.00
N LEU A 26 1.79 -4.27 11.74
CA LEU A 26 0.88 -3.31 11.14
C LEU A 26 -0.04 -2.79 12.23
N LEU A 27 -0.04 -1.47 12.38
CA LEU A 27 -0.81 -0.75 13.38
C LEU A 27 -1.92 0.04 12.70
N ARG A 28 -3.04 0.21 13.39
CA ARG A 28 -4.07 1.20 13.07
C ARG A 28 -4.31 2.15 14.23
N VAL A 29 -4.77 3.35 13.90
CA VAL A 29 -5.41 4.27 14.84
C VAL A 29 -6.74 4.68 14.22
N GLN A 30 -7.84 4.50 14.94
CA GLN A 30 -9.14 5.03 14.53
C GLN A 30 -9.23 6.50 14.95
N VAL A 31 -9.45 7.37 13.97
CA VAL A 31 -9.48 8.82 14.14
C VAL A 31 -10.87 9.32 13.78
N SER A 32 -11.66 9.58 14.82
CA SER A 32 -12.97 10.21 14.76
C SER A 32 -12.98 11.32 15.81
N ALA A 33 -13.89 12.29 15.67
CA ALA A 33 -14.05 13.33 16.70
C ALA A 33 -14.27 12.69 18.09
N ALA A 34 -15.15 11.69 18.17
CA ALA A 34 -15.40 10.93 19.39
C ALA A 34 -14.15 10.21 19.93
N SER A 35 -13.36 9.55 19.09
CA SER A 35 -12.14 8.88 19.57
C SER A 35 -11.06 9.86 20.03
N ILE A 36 -11.00 11.05 19.45
CA ILE A 36 -10.10 12.12 19.90
C ILE A 36 -10.58 12.69 21.24
N ASP A 37 -11.87 13.01 21.35
CA ASP A 37 -12.47 13.58 22.56
C ASP A 37 -12.41 12.61 23.75
N GLU A 38 -12.54 11.31 23.49
CA GLU A 38 -12.38 10.24 24.48
C GLU A 38 -10.90 9.88 24.76
N GLY A 39 -9.94 10.55 24.12
CA GLY A 39 -8.51 10.30 24.30
C GLY A 39 -8.03 8.94 23.74
N LYS A 40 -8.83 8.26 22.91
CA LYS A 40 -8.53 6.98 22.26
C LYS A 40 -7.56 7.15 21.09
N THR A 41 -6.35 7.63 21.37
CA THR A 41 -5.29 7.88 20.39
C THR A 41 -4.26 6.76 20.31
N ALA A 42 -4.37 5.76 21.18
CA ALA A 42 -3.45 4.62 21.24
C ALA A 42 -3.56 3.75 19.97
N PRO A 43 -2.42 3.38 19.35
CA PRO A 43 -2.43 2.47 18.21
C PRO A 43 -2.79 1.05 18.62
N GLU A 44 -3.58 0.39 17.79
CA GLU A 44 -3.93 -1.02 17.89
C GLU A 44 -3.10 -1.83 16.89
N VAL A 45 -2.58 -2.98 17.33
CA VAL A 45 -1.90 -3.94 16.45
C VAL A 45 -2.95 -4.73 15.68
N ILE A 46 -2.94 -4.63 14.34
CA ILE A 46 -3.80 -5.44 13.46
C ILE A 46 -3.12 -6.78 13.16
N TYR A 47 -1.82 -6.74 12.85
CA TYR A 47 -1.03 -7.90 12.48
C TYR A 47 0.35 -7.85 13.15
N ASP A 48 0.74 -8.96 13.77
CA ASP A 48 2.05 -9.17 14.41
C ASP A 48 2.79 -10.29 13.68
N GLY A 49 4.04 -10.05 13.29
CA GLY A 49 4.90 -11.00 12.59
C GLY A 49 5.25 -12.27 13.36
N ASN A 50 4.98 -12.32 14.68
CA ASN A 50 5.02 -13.55 15.46
C ASN A 50 3.83 -14.48 15.16
N THR A 51 2.68 -13.90 14.81
CA THR A 51 1.44 -14.63 14.48
C THR A 51 1.26 -14.81 12.98
N VAL A 52 1.76 -13.85 12.18
CA VAL A 52 1.69 -13.85 10.73
C VAL A 52 3.09 -14.06 10.15
N SER A 53 3.38 -15.31 9.80
CA SER A 53 4.68 -15.71 9.22
C SER A 53 5.06 -14.92 7.97
N HIS A 54 4.07 -14.43 7.22
CA HIS A 54 4.21 -13.64 5.99
C HIS A 54 4.39 -12.13 6.21
N LEU A 55 4.45 -11.62 7.45
CA LEU A 55 4.80 -10.23 7.71
C LEU A 55 6.33 -10.14 7.84
N LYS A 56 7.01 -9.69 6.78
CA LYS A 56 8.47 -9.67 6.64
C LYS A 56 8.98 -8.31 6.15
N ALA A 57 9.47 -7.51 7.09
CA ALA A 57 9.88 -6.12 6.95
C ALA A 57 8.83 -5.33 6.16
N PRO A 58 7.63 -5.06 6.72
CA PRO A 58 6.54 -4.49 5.94
C PRO A 58 6.98 -3.22 5.20
N GLY A 59 6.71 -3.21 3.89
CA GLY A 59 6.86 -2.11 2.97
C GLY A 59 5.56 -1.34 2.81
N GLY A 60 5.32 -0.75 1.63
CA GLY A 60 4.13 0.05 1.35
C GLY A 60 2.85 -0.59 1.89
N VAL A 61 1.96 0.27 2.39
CA VAL A 61 0.66 -0.14 2.92
C VAL A 61 -0.42 0.66 2.21
N ALA A 62 -1.53 0.01 1.88
CA ALA A 62 -2.73 0.63 1.36
C ALA A 62 -3.95 -0.05 1.98
N MET A 63 -5.12 0.57 1.86
CA MET A 63 -6.33 0.09 2.53
C MET A 63 -7.57 0.52 1.77
N ASP A 64 -8.59 -0.32 1.82
CA ASP A 64 -9.96 0.04 1.47
C ASP A 64 -10.89 -0.18 2.67
N ASN A 65 -12.20 -0.09 2.45
CA ASN A 65 -13.21 -0.21 3.50
C ASN A 65 -13.29 -1.59 4.16
N TYR A 66 -12.50 -2.58 3.74
CA TYR A 66 -12.57 -3.94 4.30
C TYR A 66 -11.18 -4.54 4.55
N PHE A 67 -10.21 -4.26 3.68
CA PHE A 67 -8.90 -4.90 3.69
C PHE A 67 -7.75 -3.91 3.84
N VAL A 68 -6.72 -4.36 4.55
CA VAL A 68 -5.37 -3.79 4.56
C VAL A 68 -4.49 -4.59 3.60
N TYR A 69 -3.75 -3.89 2.77
CA TYR A 69 -2.78 -4.43 1.83
C TYR A 69 -1.39 -3.99 2.24
N TRP A 70 -0.44 -4.91 2.30
CA TRP A 70 0.95 -4.57 2.57
C TRP A 70 1.90 -5.32 1.68
N LEU A 71 3.06 -4.71 1.50
CA LEU A 71 4.19 -5.32 0.81
C LEU A 71 5.20 -5.85 1.82
N ASN A 72 6.03 -6.79 1.39
CA ASN A 72 7.24 -7.18 2.12
C ASN A 72 8.49 -6.57 1.49
N LYS A 73 9.44 -6.13 2.32
CA LYS A 73 10.77 -5.66 1.91
C LYS A 73 11.87 -6.68 2.18
N ALA A 74 11.53 -7.83 2.71
CA ALA A 74 12.47 -8.91 2.95
C ALA A 74 11.78 -10.26 2.76
N GLY A 75 12.56 -11.27 2.38
CA GLY A 75 12.11 -12.65 2.22
C GLY A 75 12.34 -13.17 0.80
N ALA A 76 12.60 -14.48 0.71
CA ALA A 76 12.64 -15.17 -0.59
C ALA A 76 11.29 -15.03 -1.31
N PRO A 77 11.23 -15.11 -2.65
CA PRO A 77 10.01 -14.86 -3.46
C PRO A 77 8.76 -15.67 -3.04
N LYS A 78 8.91 -16.74 -2.24
CA LYS A 78 7.80 -17.52 -1.67
C LYS A 78 7.18 -16.93 -0.39
N ALA A 79 7.82 -15.96 0.28
CA ALA A 79 7.27 -15.29 1.46
C ALA A 79 6.07 -14.40 1.12
N GLY A 80 5.89 -14.11 -0.18
CA GLY A 80 4.86 -13.23 -0.66
C GLY A 80 5.28 -11.78 -0.65
N THR A 81 5.10 -11.14 -1.78
CA THR A 81 5.43 -9.75 -2.06
C THR A 81 4.27 -8.83 -1.68
N LEU A 82 3.03 -9.19 -2.04
CA LEU A 82 1.82 -8.42 -1.78
C LEU A 82 0.81 -9.29 -1.04
N ILE A 83 0.41 -8.84 0.13
CA ILE A 83 -0.46 -9.57 1.05
C ILE A 83 -1.67 -8.71 1.39
N ARG A 84 -2.79 -9.37 1.64
CA ARG A 84 -4.04 -8.77 2.09
C ARG A 84 -4.49 -9.39 3.40
N GLY A 85 -5.08 -8.58 4.27
CA GLY A 85 -5.77 -9.02 5.47
C GLY A 85 -6.95 -8.11 5.79
N LEU A 86 -7.85 -8.54 6.67
CA LEU A 86 -8.95 -7.71 7.19
C LEU A 86 -8.42 -6.49 7.95
N GLN A 87 -9.09 -5.36 7.78
CA GLN A 87 -8.80 -4.17 8.59
C GLN A 87 -9.18 -4.37 10.08
N TYR A 88 -10.23 -5.13 10.35
CA TYR A 88 -10.71 -5.54 11.67
C TYR A 88 -10.44 -7.04 11.84
N ALA A 89 -9.21 -7.39 12.17
CA ALA A 89 -8.81 -8.78 12.37
C ALA A 89 -8.96 -9.20 13.84
N THR A 90 -9.55 -10.38 14.06
CA THR A 90 -9.51 -11.12 15.33
C THR A 90 -8.60 -12.33 15.22
N ALA A 91 -8.19 -12.92 16.34
CA ALA A 91 -7.40 -14.16 16.35
C ALA A 91 -8.05 -15.28 15.52
N GLU A 92 -9.37 -15.41 15.59
CA GLU A 92 -10.15 -16.36 14.79
C GLU A 92 -10.06 -16.06 13.29
N THR A 93 -10.26 -14.79 12.88
CA THR A 93 -10.20 -14.43 11.46
C THR A 93 -8.81 -14.60 10.87
N ILE A 94 -7.74 -14.41 11.65
CA ILE A 94 -6.35 -14.60 11.19
C ILE A 94 -6.09 -16.07 10.85
N GLN A 95 -6.64 -16.99 11.64
CA GLN A 95 -6.48 -18.44 11.44
C GLN A 95 -7.39 -18.98 10.32
N ASN A 96 -8.44 -18.25 9.94
CA ASN A 96 -9.35 -18.66 8.88
C ASN A 96 -8.70 -18.51 7.50
N ALA A 97 -8.47 -19.62 6.79
CA ALA A 97 -7.83 -19.61 5.47
C ALA A 97 -8.63 -18.86 4.38
N SER A 98 -9.94 -18.71 4.54
CA SER A 98 -10.85 -18.08 3.57
C SER A 98 -10.97 -16.57 3.77
N ALA A 99 -10.95 -16.11 5.03
CA ALA A 99 -11.15 -14.70 5.41
C ALA A 99 -9.89 -14.00 5.95
N GLY A 100 -8.85 -14.77 6.29
CA GLY A 100 -7.65 -14.29 6.95
C GLY A 100 -6.61 -13.69 6.01
N VAL A 101 -5.35 -13.88 6.36
CA VAL A 101 -4.21 -13.32 5.62
C VAL A 101 -4.03 -14.08 4.30
N LYS A 102 -4.23 -13.40 3.18
CA LYS A 102 -4.10 -13.97 1.84
C LYS A 102 -2.89 -13.41 1.11
N LEU A 103 -2.06 -14.31 0.61
CA LEU A 103 -1.00 -13.97 -0.32
C LEU A 103 -1.59 -13.67 -1.71
N LEU A 104 -1.37 -12.46 -2.23
CA LEU A 104 -1.85 -12.06 -3.55
C LEU A 104 -0.76 -12.17 -4.63
N ALA A 105 0.50 -11.93 -4.28
CA ALA A 105 1.61 -12.03 -5.24
C ALA A 105 2.91 -12.43 -4.55
N GLY A 106 3.74 -13.25 -5.19
CA GLY A 106 5.06 -13.69 -4.71
C GLY A 106 6.11 -13.62 -5.83
N ASN A 107 6.18 -12.48 -6.51
CA ASN A 107 6.93 -12.32 -7.77
C ASN A 107 8.18 -11.44 -7.65
N ALA A 108 8.37 -10.77 -6.52
CA ALA A 108 9.53 -9.91 -6.31
C ALA A 108 10.06 -10.03 -4.86
N PRO A 109 11.38 -10.03 -4.67
CA PRO A 109 11.99 -10.21 -3.35
C PRO A 109 11.80 -8.99 -2.43
N LYS A 110 11.57 -7.81 -3.01
CA LYS A 110 11.51 -6.55 -2.28
C LYS A 110 10.70 -5.51 -3.03
N CYS A 111 9.67 -4.99 -2.36
CA CYS A 111 8.77 -3.98 -2.91
C CYS A 111 8.59 -2.77 -1.98
N TYR A 112 8.29 -1.61 -2.55
CA TYR A 112 8.29 -0.33 -1.82
C TYR A 112 6.92 0.30 -1.67
N GLY A 113 6.29 0.72 -2.76
CA GLY A 113 5.00 1.42 -2.76
C GLY A 113 3.88 0.52 -3.23
N VAL A 114 2.70 0.66 -2.61
CA VAL A 114 1.46 0.02 -3.05
C VAL A 114 0.36 1.07 -3.04
N CYS A 115 -0.49 1.05 -4.06
CA CYS A 115 -1.62 1.95 -4.18
C CYS A 115 -2.81 1.19 -4.79
N LEU A 116 -4.02 1.57 -4.36
CA LEU A 116 -5.27 1.06 -4.91
C LEU A 116 -5.76 2.06 -5.97
N ALA A 117 -6.14 1.56 -7.14
CA ALA A 117 -6.67 2.40 -8.20
C ALA A 117 -7.78 1.64 -8.95
N GLY A 118 -9.02 2.10 -8.78
CA GLY A 118 -10.21 1.40 -9.28
C GLY A 118 -10.29 -0.05 -8.77
N GLY A 119 -10.41 -0.98 -9.71
CA GLY A 119 -10.44 -2.42 -9.44
C GLY A 119 -9.06 -3.07 -9.27
N ASN A 120 -7.97 -2.30 -9.27
CA ASN A 120 -6.61 -2.82 -9.35
C ASN A 120 -5.73 -2.40 -8.16
N ILE A 121 -4.69 -3.21 -7.94
CA ILE A 121 -3.61 -2.91 -6.99
C ILE A 121 -2.33 -2.78 -7.80
N PHE A 122 -1.65 -1.66 -7.65
CA PHE A 122 -0.35 -1.41 -8.27
C PHE A 122 0.73 -1.35 -7.19
N TYR A 123 1.91 -1.89 -7.49
CA TYR A 123 3.03 -1.87 -6.58
C TYR A 123 4.38 -1.86 -7.28
N THR A 124 5.36 -1.24 -6.63
CA THR A 124 6.72 -1.05 -7.16
C THR A 124 7.69 -2.05 -6.56
N ASP A 125 8.56 -2.61 -7.40
CA ASP A 125 9.73 -3.34 -6.91
C ASP A 125 10.91 -2.41 -6.61
N GLU A 126 12.02 -2.98 -6.18
CA GLU A 126 13.20 -2.19 -5.86
C GLU A 126 14.03 -1.74 -7.04
N ALA A 127 13.89 -2.42 -8.17
CA ALA A 127 14.75 -2.30 -9.33
C ALA A 127 14.09 -1.38 -10.36
N SER A 128 13.19 -1.89 -11.18
CA SER A 128 12.72 -1.17 -12.37
C SER A 128 11.25 -1.37 -12.70
N ARG A 129 10.53 -2.16 -11.89
CA ARG A 129 9.22 -2.65 -12.30
C ARG A 129 8.10 -2.08 -11.46
N LEU A 130 7.03 -1.78 -12.18
CA LEU A 130 5.69 -1.57 -11.63
C LEU A 130 4.85 -2.80 -12.00
N TYR A 131 4.26 -3.43 -11.00
CA TYR A 131 3.36 -4.56 -11.16
C TYR A 131 1.92 -4.16 -10.90
N GLY A 132 0.98 -4.93 -11.46
CA GLY A 132 -0.45 -4.80 -11.24
C GLY A 132 -1.10 -6.15 -10.99
N ILE A 133 -2.12 -6.17 -10.13
CA ILE A 133 -3.07 -7.28 -10.01
C ILE A 133 -4.51 -6.75 -9.95
N ASN A 134 -5.46 -7.53 -10.49
CA ASN A 134 -6.87 -7.25 -10.31
C ASN A 134 -7.30 -7.63 -8.87
N ARG A 135 -7.93 -6.69 -8.17
CA ARG A 135 -8.33 -6.80 -6.76
C ARG A 135 -9.56 -7.71 -6.58
N ALA A 136 -10.44 -7.76 -7.57
CA ALA A 136 -11.69 -8.52 -7.53
C ALA A 136 -11.53 -10.01 -7.89
N SER A 137 -10.35 -10.44 -8.37
CA SER A 137 -10.12 -11.85 -8.70
C SER A 137 -10.32 -12.76 -7.48
N THR A 138 -11.25 -13.71 -7.58
CA THR A 138 -11.60 -14.65 -6.50
C THR A 138 -10.85 -15.97 -6.58
N SER A 139 -10.38 -16.37 -7.77
CA SER A 139 -9.71 -17.66 -8.02
C SER A 139 -8.20 -17.58 -7.78
N ARG A 140 -7.48 -16.84 -8.63
CA ARG A 140 -6.04 -16.62 -8.56
C ARG A 140 -5.72 -15.20 -9.02
N HIS A 141 -4.95 -14.48 -8.20
CA HIS A 141 -4.40 -13.19 -8.63
C HIS A 141 -3.27 -13.44 -9.61
N VAL A 142 -3.40 -12.85 -10.79
CA VAL A 142 -2.39 -12.96 -11.84
C VAL A 142 -1.60 -11.66 -11.86
N VAL A 143 -0.30 -11.77 -11.61
CA VAL A 143 0.61 -10.62 -11.64
C VAL A 143 0.93 -10.23 -13.08
N ARG A 144 0.80 -8.94 -13.37
CA ARG A 144 1.18 -8.34 -14.66
C ARG A 144 2.27 -7.30 -14.43
N THR A 145 3.26 -7.29 -15.31
CA THR A 145 4.23 -6.18 -15.39
C THR A 145 3.57 -5.05 -16.16
N ILE A 146 3.37 -3.91 -15.50
CA ILE A 146 2.79 -2.71 -16.10
C ILE A 146 3.88 -1.87 -16.73
N SER A 147 5.04 -1.77 -16.08
CA SER A 147 6.21 -1.12 -16.67
C SER A 147 7.49 -1.78 -16.17
N SER A 148 8.53 -1.73 -17.01
CA SER A 148 9.91 -2.08 -16.69
C SER A 148 10.88 -0.92 -17.00
N SER A 149 10.37 0.30 -17.18
CA SER A 149 11.14 1.48 -17.61
C SER A 149 11.56 2.40 -16.45
N LEU A 150 11.37 1.96 -15.20
CA LEU A 150 11.76 2.71 -14.00
C LEU A 150 13.20 2.33 -13.59
N GLN A 151 13.84 3.07 -12.68
CA GLN A 151 15.22 2.76 -12.23
C GLN A 151 15.37 2.58 -10.71
N ALA A 152 14.54 3.23 -9.90
CA ALA A 152 14.41 2.91 -8.48
C ALA A 152 13.06 3.41 -7.96
N PRO A 153 11.94 2.81 -8.41
CA PRO A 153 10.64 3.28 -8.01
C PRO A 153 10.40 3.11 -6.50
N ARG A 154 9.61 4.03 -5.92
CA ARG A 154 9.32 4.12 -4.49
C ARG A 154 7.81 4.15 -4.28
N GLY A 155 7.24 5.24 -3.80
CA GLY A 155 5.81 5.38 -3.55
C GLY A 155 5.01 5.45 -4.85
N CYS A 156 3.76 4.97 -4.78
CA CYS A 156 2.75 5.26 -5.79
C CYS A 156 1.48 5.76 -5.13
N VAL A 157 0.67 6.52 -5.87
CA VAL A 157 -0.60 7.08 -5.40
C VAL A 157 -1.56 7.20 -6.57
N SER A 158 -2.85 6.97 -6.32
CA SER A 158 -3.94 7.14 -7.29
C SER A 158 -4.60 8.50 -7.07
N ASP A 159 -4.99 9.18 -8.15
CA ASP A 159 -5.83 10.38 -8.10
C ASP A 159 -7.32 10.07 -7.87
N GLY A 160 -7.71 8.79 -7.93
CA GLY A 160 -9.11 8.37 -7.86
C GLY A 160 -9.92 8.59 -9.15
N ALA A 161 -9.41 9.38 -10.10
CA ALA A 161 -10.02 9.66 -11.39
C ALA A 161 -9.52 8.72 -12.52
N GLY A 162 -8.43 7.99 -12.27
CA GLY A 162 -7.92 6.97 -13.19
C GLY A 162 -6.46 7.11 -13.58
N THR A 163 -5.70 7.92 -12.85
CA THR A 163 -4.26 8.06 -13.02
C THR A 163 -3.55 7.58 -11.76
N VAL A 164 -2.50 6.77 -11.97
CA VAL A 164 -1.54 6.47 -10.91
C VAL A 164 -0.24 7.22 -11.18
N TYR A 165 0.29 7.80 -10.11
CA TYR A 165 1.57 8.48 -10.06
C TYR A 165 2.58 7.61 -9.32
N VAL A 166 3.82 7.58 -9.80
CA VAL A 166 4.91 6.76 -9.27
C VAL A 166 6.14 7.62 -9.09
N ALA A 167 6.68 7.66 -7.87
CA ALA A 167 7.95 8.30 -7.59
C ALA A 167 9.09 7.39 -8.02
N ASP A 168 10.02 7.89 -8.84
CA ASP A 168 11.26 7.21 -9.20
C ASP A 168 12.44 7.97 -8.60
N LYS A 169 13.07 7.36 -7.60
CA LYS A 169 14.15 8.00 -6.83
C LYS A 169 15.37 8.26 -7.70
N SER A 170 15.75 7.31 -8.55
CA SER A 170 16.99 7.38 -9.34
C SER A 170 16.82 8.25 -10.57
N GLN A 171 15.63 8.27 -11.17
CA GLN A 171 15.33 9.18 -12.28
C GLN A 171 14.99 10.60 -11.84
N ASN A 172 14.95 10.87 -10.52
CA ASN A 172 14.62 12.20 -9.98
C ASN A 172 13.31 12.76 -10.57
N ALA A 173 12.28 11.90 -10.67
CA ALA A 173 11.05 12.25 -11.34
C ALA A 173 9.83 11.55 -10.73
N VAL A 174 8.67 12.15 -10.98
CA VAL A 174 7.38 11.49 -10.82
C VAL A 174 6.87 11.13 -12.21
N PHE A 175 6.49 9.87 -12.40
CA PHE A 175 5.86 9.37 -13.61
C PHE A 175 4.37 9.13 -13.37
N ARG A 176 3.58 9.10 -14.45
CA ARG A 176 2.16 8.77 -14.43
C ARG A 176 1.77 7.81 -15.55
N PHE A 177 0.66 7.10 -15.35
CA PHE A 177 0.02 6.28 -16.38
C PHE A 177 -1.49 6.13 -16.11
N PRO A 178 -2.31 5.85 -17.14
CA PRO A 178 -3.73 5.55 -16.95
C PRO A 178 -3.90 4.16 -16.29
N SER A 179 -4.57 4.13 -15.14
CA SER A 179 -4.75 2.93 -14.32
C SER A 179 -6.08 2.21 -14.52
N ASN A 180 -7.03 2.85 -15.22
CA ASN A 180 -8.35 2.29 -15.51
C ASN A 180 -8.22 1.18 -16.57
N MET A 181 -8.03 -0.04 -16.08
CA MET A 181 -7.79 -1.22 -16.90
C MET A 181 -8.57 -2.39 -16.33
N ASP A 182 -9.49 -2.95 -17.09
CA ASP A 182 -10.18 -4.19 -16.72
C ASP A 182 -9.24 -5.39 -16.90
N ASP A 183 -8.55 -5.43 -18.04
CA ASP A 183 -7.43 -6.33 -18.29
C ASP A 183 -6.10 -5.57 -18.17
N LEU A 184 -5.23 -6.05 -17.29
CA LEU A 184 -3.97 -5.42 -16.97
C LEU A 184 -2.94 -5.71 -18.05
N MET A 185 -2.45 -4.65 -18.69
CA MET A 185 -1.45 -4.71 -19.75
C MET A 185 -0.33 -3.67 -19.54
N PRO A 186 0.83 -3.84 -20.20
CA PRO A 186 1.91 -2.87 -20.13
C PRO A 186 1.47 -1.45 -20.53
N ARG A 187 2.00 -0.45 -19.84
CA ARG A 187 1.74 0.98 -20.07
C ARG A 187 3.05 1.75 -20.16
N ALA A 188 3.10 2.69 -21.09
CA ALA A 188 4.17 3.67 -21.16
C ALA A 188 4.06 4.63 -19.97
N MET A 189 5.19 4.87 -19.30
CA MET A 189 5.27 5.84 -18.21
C MET A 189 5.51 7.23 -18.81
N VAL A 190 4.64 8.19 -18.47
CA VAL A 190 4.79 9.58 -18.88
C VAL A 190 5.38 10.37 -17.72
N LYS A 191 6.47 11.12 -17.94
CA LYS A 191 7.01 11.99 -16.90
C LYS A 191 5.99 13.06 -16.55
N ALA A 192 5.59 13.14 -15.29
CA ALA A 192 4.63 14.10 -14.77
C ALA A 192 5.31 15.32 -14.15
N ALA A 193 6.45 15.12 -13.48
CA ALA A 193 7.24 16.19 -12.89
C ALA A 193 8.68 15.75 -12.67
N ASP A 194 9.60 16.72 -12.66
CA ASP A 194 10.95 16.56 -12.12
C ASP A 194 10.89 16.75 -10.60
N LEU A 195 11.48 15.80 -9.84
CA LEU A 195 11.51 15.81 -8.39
C LEU A 195 12.71 15.01 -7.88
N GLN A 196 13.73 15.73 -7.40
CA GLN A 196 14.95 15.12 -6.90
C GLN A 196 14.67 14.17 -5.72
N GLY A 197 15.19 12.95 -5.81
CA GLY A 197 15.04 11.96 -4.74
C GLY A 197 13.60 11.54 -4.44
N ALA A 198 12.68 11.64 -5.42
CA ALA A 198 11.28 11.31 -5.29
C ALA A 198 11.06 9.99 -4.50
N PHE A 199 10.22 10.04 -3.45
CA PHE A 199 10.04 8.92 -2.53
C PHE A 199 8.59 8.61 -2.18
N GLY A 200 7.99 9.32 -1.22
CA GLY A 200 6.58 9.16 -0.85
C GLY A 200 5.72 10.17 -1.59
N LEU A 201 4.53 9.76 -2.03
CA LEU A 201 3.57 10.63 -2.69
C LEU A 201 2.25 10.62 -1.93
N ALA A 202 1.62 11.78 -1.84
CA ALA A 202 0.24 11.95 -1.40
C ALA A 202 -0.44 12.91 -2.37
N ILE A 203 -1.72 12.67 -2.67
CA ILE A 203 -2.53 13.57 -3.48
C ILE A 203 -3.54 14.24 -2.57
N HIS A 204 -3.66 15.54 -2.72
CA HIS A 204 -4.76 16.33 -2.18
C HIS A 204 -5.60 16.82 -3.35
N ASP A 205 -6.85 16.37 -3.42
CA ASP A 205 -7.81 16.90 -4.38
C ASP A 205 -8.25 18.28 -3.91
N VAL A 206 -7.68 19.31 -4.51
CA VAL A 206 -8.20 20.68 -4.43
C VAL A 206 -9.33 20.75 -5.45
N GLY A 207 -10.54 20.31 -5.08
CA GLY A 207 -11.69 20.34 -5.98
C GLY A 207 -11.76 21.65 -6.77
N TYR A 208 -12.15 21.57 -8.05
CA TYR A 208 -12.09 22.64 -9.06
C TYR A 208 -12.06 24.05 -8.45
N GLN A 209 -10.87 24.62 -8.33
CA GLN A 209 -10.74 26.04 -8.04
C GLN A 209 -11.09 26.75 -9.34
N ALA A 210 -12.20 27.48 -9.36
CA ALA A 210 -12.50 28.39 -10.45
C ALA A 210 -11.24 29.22 -10.73
N PRO A 211 -10.77 29.32 -11.98
CA PRO A 211 -9.57 30.08 -12.29
C PRO A 211 -9.81 31.54 -11.90
N GLY A 212 -9.20 32.01 -10.80
CA GLY A 212 -9.43 33.40 -10.41
C GLY A 212 -9.03 33.92 -9.04
N ILE A 213 -8.47 33.14 -8.11
CA ILE A 213 -7.99 33.75 -6.85
C ILE A 213 -6.55 33.34 -6.58
N LEU A 214 -5.64 34.19 -7.08
CA LEU A 214 -4.33 34.40 -6.45
C LEU A 214 -4.58 35.14 -5.14
N ARG A 215 -4.29 34.51 -4.00
CA ARG A 215 -3.84 35.20 -2.77
C ARG A 215 -2.80 34.35 -2.07
#